data_AF-A0A0W0FBV2-F1
#
_entry.id   AF-A0A0W0FBV2-F1
#
_cell.length_a   1.000
_cell.length_b   1.000
_cell.length_c   1.000
_cell.angle_alpha   90.00
_cell.angle_beta   90.00
_cell.angle_gamma   90.00
#
_symmetry.space_group_name_H-M   'P 1'
#
loop_
_entity.id
_entity.type
_entity.pdbx_description
1 polymer ?
#
loop_
_entity_poly.entity_id
_entity_poly.type
_entity_poly.pdbx_seq_one_letter_code
_entity_poly.pdbx_strand_id
1 'polypeptide(L)'
;MVRFTSTLVTVCVAAFAGQRIHAALIDMTEPAVTKVDSLQCNVARATIITDLNEFGVLLQKIDTSNETVASAVSDAQGGLKTTGDAITSILQALIAGEAPPAEGRDKTGEGLGVMLQALTGLNSTEPAVSDALSKLNDAMAAGNEVVAVCK
;
A
#
# COMPACT_ATOMS: atom_id res chain seq x y z
N MET A 1 -16.06 -44.30 20.03
CA MET A 1 -17.52 -44.20 20.28
C MET A 1 -17.73 -43.47 21.60
N VAL A 2 -18.20 -42.23 21.58
CA VAL A 2 -19.28 -41.66 22.42
C VAL A 2 -19.70 -40.38 21.71
N ARG A 3 -21.01 -40.21 21.48
CA ARG A 3 -21.65 -39.09 20.79
C ARG A 3 -22.47 -38.29 21.81
N PHE A 4 -22.47 -36.96 21.62
CA PHE A 4 -23.49 -35.96 21.96
C PHE A 4 -23.95 -35.81 23.43
N THR A 5 -23.86 -34.58 23.95
CA THR A 5 -25.06 -33.72 24.15
C THR A 5 -24.69 -32.24 24.30
N SER A 6 -25.38 -31.44 23.50
CA SER A 6 -25.47 -29.97 23.55
C SER A 6 -26.03 -29.50 24.90
N THR A 7 -25.44 -28.47 25.49
CA THR A 7 -26.04 -27.77 26.65
C THR A 7 -26.04 -26.27 26.40
N LEU A 8 -27.25 -25.70 26.40
CA LEU A 8 -27.57 -24.28 26.34
C LEU A 8 -26.69 -23.46 27.31
N VAL A 9 -26.11 -22.35 26.82
CA VAL A 9 -25.63 -21.28 27.69
C VAL A 9 -26.76 -20.26 27.88
N THR A 10 -27.33 -20.33 29.07
CA THR A 10 -28.38 -19.47 29.61
C THR A 10 -27.92 -18.01 29.70
N VAL A 11 -28.78 -17.12 29.18
CA VAL A 11 -28.72 -15.66 29.35
C VAL A 11 -28.91 -15.32 30.83
N CYS A 12 -27.91 -14.66 31.45
CA CYS A 12 -28.06 -14.02 32.76
C CYS A 12 -28.32 -12.53 32.58
N VAL A 13 -29.57 -12.11 32.74
CA VAL A 13 -29.96 -10.71 32.99
C VAL A 13 -29.80 -10.45 34.48
N ALA A 14 -28.88 -9.56 34.85
CA ALA A 14 -28.82 -8.97 36.18
C ALA A 14 -28.84 -7.44 36.05
N ALA A 15 -29.91 -6.85 36.56
CA ALA A 15 -30.14 -5.42 36.61
C ALA A 15 -29.22 -4.74 37.63
N PHE A 16 -28.38 -3.82 37.17
CA PHE A 16 -27.81 -2.75 38.00
C PHE A 16 -28.34 -1.41 37.50
N ALA A 17 -29.14 -0.77 38.34
CA ALA A 17 -29.64 0.58 38.15
C ALA A 17 -28.49 1.59 38.26
N GLY A 18 -28.41 2.53 37.32
CA GLY A 18 -27.50 3.68 37.36
C GLY A 18 -26.57 3.87 36.16
N GLN A 19 -26.98 3.53 34.94
CA GLN A 19 -26.20 3.82 33.73
C GLN A 19 -26.62 5.16 33.11
N ARG A 20 -25.78 6.19 33.23
CA ARG A 20 -25.75 7.28 32.23
C ARG A 20 -25.02 6.73 31.02
N ILE A 21 -25.78 6.07 30.15
CA ILE A 21 -25.36 5.71 28.81
C ILE A 21 -25.13 7.04 28.08
N HIS A 22 -23.89 7.51 28.03
CA HIS A 22 -23.50 8.36 26.91
C HIS A 22 -23.51 7.42 25.71
N ALA A 23 -24.64 7.41 25.00
CA ALA A 23 -24.66 6.99 23.62
C ALA A 23 -23.78 8.02 22.88
N ALA A 24 -22.47 7.77 22.85
CA ALA A 24 -21.67 8.31 21.78
C ALA A 24 -22.28 7.69 20.52
N LEU A 25 -23.09 8.48 19.83
CA LEU A 25 -23.36 8.28 18.42
C LEU A 25 -21.98 8.20 17.76
N ILE A 26 -21.47 6.99 17.58
CA ILE A 26 -20.49 6.74 16.54
C ILE A 26 -21.29 6.96 15.28
N ASP A 27 -21.21 8.19 14.78
CA ASP A 27 -21.66 8.54 13.44
C ASP A 27 -20.81 7.72 12.47
N MET A 28 -21.22 6.47 12.24
CA MET A 28 -20.68 5.57 11.23
C MET A 28 -21.21 5.98 9.86
N THR A 29 -21.28 7.28 9.57
CA THR A 29 -21.46 7.74 8.20
C THR A 29 -20.15 7.49 7.49
N GLU A 30 -19.98 6.24 7.03
CA GLU A 30 -18.99 5.90 6.02
C GLU A 30 -19.22 6.89 4.87
N PRO A 31 -18.25 7.75 4.55
CA PRO A 31 -18.45 8.76 3.52
C PRO A 31 -18.80 8.05 2.22
N ALA A 32 -19.98 8.34 1.67
CA ALA A 32 -20.44 7.72 0.43
C ALA A 32 -19.43 8.01 -0.67
N VAL A 33 -18.75 6.96 -1.16
CA VAL A 33 -17.79 7.04 -2.27
C VAL A 33 -18.51 7.58 -3.49
N THR A 34 -18.11 8.76 -3.97
CA THR A 34 -18.72 9.32 -5.17
C THR A 34 -18.14 8.68 -6.42
N LYS A 35 -18.84 8.79 -7.55
CA LYS A 35 -18.32 8.34 -8.85
C LYS A 35 -16.99 9.03 -9.20
N VAL A 36 -16.83 10.29 -8.79
CA VAL A 36 -15.59 11.05 -8.98
C VAL A 36 -14.46 10.46 -8.15
N ASP A 37 -14.70 10.17 -6.87
CA ASP A 37 -13.71 9.54 -5.98
C ASP A 37 -13.28 8.17 -6.52
N SER A 38 -14.22 7.37 -7.03
CA SER A 38 -13.91 6.07 -7.64
C SER A 38 -13.04 6.19 -8.90
N LEU A 39 -13.25 7.22 -9.72
CA LEU A 39 -12.45 7.45 -10.92
C LEU A 39 -11.05 7.93 -10.56
N GLN A 40 -10.95 8.91 -9.66
CA GLN A 40 -9.67 9.42 -9.15
C GLN A 40 -8.86 8.33 -8.46
N CYS A 41 -9.52 7.46 -7.70
CA CYS A 41 -8.91 6.29 -7.10
C CYS A 41 -8.27 5.36 -8.14
N ASN A 42 -9.01 5.06 -9.22
CA ASN A 42 -8.50 4.20 -10.30
C ASN A 42 -7.36 4.87 -11.06
N VAL A 43 -7.42 6.18 -11.26
CA VAL A 43 -6.33 6.96 -11.87
C VAL A 43 -5.09 6.89 -10.98
N ALA A 44 -5.19 7.20 -9.69
CA ALA A 44 -4.06 7.15 -8.77
C ALA A 44 -3.41 5.75 -8.71
N ARG A 45 -4.23 4.68 -8.67
CA ARG A 45 -3.73 3.29 -8.74
C ARG A 45 -2.99 3.00 -10.04
N ALA A 46 -3.52 3.46 -11.18
CA ALA A 46 -2.87 3.29 -12.48
C ALA A 46 -1.57 4.10 -12.58
N THR A 47 -1.52 5.30 -12.01
CA THR A 47 -0.33 6.14 -11.94
C THR A 47 0.79 5.43 -11.17
N ILE A 48 0.51 4.85 -9.99
CA ILE A 48 1.50 4.06 -9.24
C ILE A 48 2.13 2.97 -10.12
N ILE A 49 1.31 2.17 -10.81
CA ILE A 49 1.80 1.07 -11.65
C ILE A 49 2.63 1.60 -12.83
N THR A 50 2.16 2.68 -13.46
CA THR A 50 2.82 3.28 -14.63
C THR A 50 4.17 3.86 -14.23
N ASP A 51 4.23 4.67 -13.17
CA ASP A 51 5.46 5.32 -12.72
C ASP A 51 6.47 4.31 -12.15
N LEU A 52 6.02 3.26 -11.44
CA LEU A 52 6.91 2.18 -11.00
C LEU A 52 7.48 1.36 -12.17
N ASN A 53 6.70 1.16 -13.23
CA ASN A 53 7.19 0.52 -14.44
C ASN A 53 8.23 1.39 -15.17
N GLU A 54 7.95 2.68 -15.33
CA GLU A 54 8.90 3.63 -15.92
C GLU A 54 10.17 3.76 -15.07
N PHE A 55 10.04 3.79 -13.75
CA PHE A 55 11.14 3.70 -12.80
C PHE A 55 12.03 2.47 -13.07
N GLY A 56 11.43 1.28 -13.19
CA GLY A 56 12.16 0.04 -13.49
C GLY A 56 12.87 0.07 -14.86
N VAL A 57 12.31 0.75 -15.85
CA VAL A 57 12.96 0.98 -17.15
C VAL A 57 14.15 1.94 -17.02
N LEU A 58 14.01 2.99 -16.21
CA LEU A 58 15.09 3.96 -15.97
C LEU A 58 16.25 3.35 -15.19
N LEU A 59 15.98 2.47 -14.22
CA LEU A 59 17.03 1.72 -13.52
C LEU A 59 17.93 0.93 -14.48
N GLN A 60 17.38 0.39 -15.57
CA GLN A 60 18.15 -0.36 -16.58
C GLN A 60 19.03 0.54 -17.45
N LYS A 61 18.82 1.86 -17.43
CA LYS A 61 19.61 2.84 -18.20
C LYS A 61 20.75 3.46 -17.38
N ILE A 62 20.77 3.25 -16.06
CA ILE A 62 21.83 3.77 -15.20
C ILE A 62 23.13 3.01 -15.49
N ASP A 63 24.23 3.75 -15.67
CA ASP A 63 25.55 3.12 -15.81
C ASP A 63 25.96 2.46 -14.48
N THR A 64 26.16 1.15 -14.52
CA THR A 64 26.54 0.32 -13.37
C THR A 64 28.02 -0.07 -13.39
N SER A 65 28.84 0.62 -14.19
CA SER A 65 30.30 0.45 -14.21
C SER A 65 30.96 0.73 -12.85
N ASN A 66 30.33 1.56 -12.01
CA ASN A 66 30.72 1.81 -10.64
C ASN A 66 30.01 0.84 -9.68
N GLU A 67 30.77 0.14 -8.83
CA GLU A 67 30.22 -0.86 -7.89
C GLU A 67 29.19 -0.28 -6.90
N THR A 68 29.39 0.95 -6.43
CA THR A 68 28.43 1.63 -5.55
C THR A 68 27.12 1.90 -6.27
N VAL A 69 27.19 2.33 -7.54
CA VAL A 69 25.99 2.55 -8.37
C VAL A 69 25.31 1.22 -8.68
N ALA A 70 26.07 0.19 -9.03
CA ALA A 70 25.53 -1.15 -9.28
C ALA A 70 24.79 -1.72 -8.06
N SER A 71 25.36 -1.57 -6.85
CA SER A 71 24.72 -1.97 -5.60
C SER A 71 23.41 -1.22 -5.38
N ALA A 72 23.41 0.11 -5.52
CA ALA A 72 22.21 0.92 -5.35
C ALA A 72 21.11 0.57 -6.37
N VAL A 73 21.47 0.32 -7.64
CA VAL A 73 20.51 -0.14 -8.65
C VAL A 73 19.94 -1.51 -8.27
N SER A 74 20.76 -2.44 -7.78
CA SER A 74 20.29 -3.75 -7.31
C SER A 74 19.34 -3.63 -6.12
N ASP A 75 19.64 -2.76 -5.15
CA ASP A 75 18.78 -2.52 -3.99
C ASP A 75 17.45 -1.89 -4.41
N ALA A 76 17.48 -0.92 -5.33
CA ALA A 76 16.29 -0.32 -5.91
C ALA A 76 15.44 -1.35 -6.69
N GLN A 77 16.06 -2.27 -7.43
CA GLN A 77 15.34 -3.38 -8.09
C GLN A 77 14.71 -4.34 -7.06
N GLY A 78 15.38 -4.62 -5.95
CA GLY A 78 14.83 -5.40 -4.85
C GLY A 78 13.61 -4.73 -4.21
N GLY A 79 13.69 -3.42 -3.97
CA GLY A 79 12.56 -2.61 -3.52
C GLY A 79 11.40 -2.64 -4.51
N LEU A 80 11.67 -2.43 -5.80
CA LEU A 80 10.66 -2.47 -6.87
C LEU A 80 9.95 -3.83 -6.91
N LYS A 81 10.69 -4.93 -6.80
CA LYS A 81 10.11 -6.27 -6.74
C LYS A 81 9.21 -6.43 -5.51
N THR A 82 9.69 -6.02 -4.33
CA THR A 82 8.93 -6.10 -3.07
C THR A 82 7.61 -5.34 -3.19
N THR A 83 7.64 -4.12 -3.73
CA THR A 83 6.45 -3.31 -4.00
C THR A 83 5.53 -3.98 -5.02
N GLY A 84 6.06 -4.52 -6.13
CA GLY A 84 5.28 -5.20 -7.15
C GLY A 84 4.56 -6.45 -6.64
N ASP A 85 5.25 -7.28 -5.86
CA ASP A 85 4.67 -8.47 -5.22
C ASP A 85 3.55 -8.07 -4.23
N ALA A 86 3.77 -7.00 -3.46
CA ALA A 86 2.80 -6.50 -2.49
C ALA A 86 1.54 -5.91 -3.16
N ILE A 87 1.71 -5.12 -4.22
CA ILE A 87 0.60 -4.62 -5.05
C ILE A 87 -0.18 -5.79 -5.67
N THR A 88 0.50 -6.84 -6.11
CA THR A 88 -0.14 -8.05 -6.64
C THR A 88 -1.00 -8.73 -5.58
N SER A 89 -0.50 -8.87 -4.35
CA SER A 89 -1.27 -9.42 -3.23
C SER A 89 -2.50 -8.57 -2.90
N ILE A 90 -2.36 -7.24 -2.89
CA ILE A 90 -3.50 -6.32 -2.70
C ILE A 90 -4.55 -6.52 -3.80
N LEU A 91 -4.12 -6.60 -5.06
CA LEU A 91 -5.03 -6.77 -6.19
C LEU A 91 -5.77 -8.12 -6.12
N GLN A 92 -5.08 -9.20 -5.73
CA GLN A 92 -5.70 -10.51 -5.56
C GLN A 92 -6.80 -10.50 -4.50
N ALA A 93 -6.55 -9.87 -3.34
CA ALA A 93 -7.57 -9.72 -2.29
C ALA A 93 -8.79 -8.93 -2.80
N LEU A 94 -8.55 -7.84 -3.51
CA LEU A 94 -9.62 -7.02 -4.10
C LEU A 94 -10.46 -7.78 -5.13
N ILE A 95 -9.82 -8.60 -5.98
CA ILE A 95 -10.52 -9.45 -6.95
C ILE A 95 -11.38 -10.50 -6.22
N ALA A 96 -10.91 -11.01 -5.08
CA ALA A 96 -11.67 -11.92 -4.23
C ALA A 96 -12.80 -11.23 -3.44
N GLY A 97 -12.91 -9.91 -3.49
CA GLY A 97 -13.88 -9.14 -2.70
C GLY A 97 -13.48 -8.99 -1.22
N GLU A 98 -12.21 -9.26 -0.90
CA GLU A 98 -11.66 -9.10 0.44
C GLU A 98 -11.09 -7.69 0.64
N ALA A 99 -10.96 -7.29 1.90
CA ALA A 99 -10.24 -6.08 2.24
C ALA A 99 -8.74 -6.23 1.87
N PRO A 100 -8.08 -5.18 1.34
CA PRO A 100 -6.64 -5.22 1.08
C PRO A 100 -5.86 -5.61 2.35
N PRO A 101 -4.95 -6.60 2.29
CA PRO A 101 -4.18 -7.03 3.44
C PRO A 101 -3.28 -5.90 3.94
N ALA A 102 -3.23 -5.71 5.26
CA ALA A 102 -2.36 -4.70 5.89
C ALA A 102 -0.89 -4.92 5.52
N GLU A 103 -0.44 -6.18 5.55
CA GLU A 103 0.93 -6.56 5.14
C GLU A 103 1.26 -6.12 3.70
N GLY A 104 0.30 -6.20 2.78
CA GLY A 104 0.51 -5.73 1.40
C GLY A 104 0.72 -4.22 1.35
N ARG A 105 0.03 -3.45 2.19
CA ARG A 105 0.23 -1.98 2.28
C ARG A 105 1.59 -1.65 2.89
N ASP A 106 1.95 -2.35 3.97
CA ASP A 106 3.22 -2.15 4.67
C ASP A 106 4.41 -2.47 3.76
N LYS A 107 4.38 -3.61 3.05
CA LYS A 107 5.42 -4.01 2.10
C LYS A 107 5.49 -3.09 0.87
N THR A 108 4.37 -2.51 0.44
CA THR A 108 4.37 -1.47 -0.59
C THR A 108 5.19 -0.27 -0.12
N GLY A 109 4.94 0.21 1.10
CA GLY A 109 5.68 1.31 1.71
C GLY A 109 7.15 1.00 1.97
N GLU A 110 7.45 -0.21 2.45
CA GLU A 110 8.82 -0.70 2.67
C GLU A 110 9.63 -0.69 1.37
N GLY A 111 9.10 -1.28 0.29
CA GLY A 111 9.78 -1.32 -1.01
C GLY A 111 10.02 0.07 -1.60
N LEU A 112 9.05 0.99 -1.48
CA LEU A 112 9.20 2.40 -1.86
C LEU A 112 10.31 3.09 -1.05
N GLY A 113 10.37 2.84 0.26
CA GLY A 113 11.43 3.34 1.13
C GLY A 113 12.82 2.82 0.72
N VAL A 114 12.94 1.53 0.41
CA VAL A 114 14.19 0.93 -0.07
C VAL A 114 14.63 1.55 -1.39
N MET A 115 13.72 1.71 -2.36
CA MET A 115 14.02 2.36 -3.65
C MET A 115 14.54 3.80 -3.45
N LEU A 116 13.88 4.56 -2.58
CA LEU A 116 14.24 5.96 -2.31
C LEU A 116 15.60 6.06 -1.63
N GLN A 117 15.83 5.24 -0.60
CA GLN A 117 17.08 5.21 0.13
C GLN A 117 18.26 4.80 -0.76
N ALA A 118 18.06 3.80 -1.63
CA ALA A 118 19.09 3.33 -2.54
C ALA A 118 19.55 4.42 -3.52
N LEU A 119 18.62 5.18 -4.10
CA LEU A 119 18.96 6.16 -5.15
C LEU A 119 19.30 7.56 -4.63
N THR A 120 18.76 7.98 -3.48
CA THR A 120 19.05 9.32 -2.92
C THR A 120 20.52 9.48 -2.51
N GLY A 121 21.21 8.36 -2.23
CA GLY A 121 22.64 8.35 -1.92
C GLY A 121 23.55 8.45 -3.15
N LEU A 122 23.02 8.40 -4.37
CA LEU A 122 23.81 8.49 -5.59
C LEU A 122 24.03 9.94 -6.02
N ASN A 123 25.23 10.23 -6.55
CA ASN A 123 25.54 11.54 -7.13
C ASN A 123 24.61 11.81 -8.33
N SER A 124 23.88 12.92 -8.29
CA SER A 124 22.86 13.33 -9.26
C SER A 124 23.38 13.77 -10.64
N THR A 125 24.65 13.53 -10.96
CA THR A 125 25.20 13.84 -12.30
C THR A 125 24.74 12.88 -13.39
N GLU A 126 24.20 11.71 -13.04
CA GLU A 126 23.60 10.77 -13.99
C GLU A 126 22.12 11.12 -14.23
N PRO A 127 21.72 11.56 -15.44
CA PRO A 127 20.33 11.95 -15.73
C PRO A 127 19.33 10.82 -15.44
N ALA A 128 19.71 9.57 -15.71
CA ALA A 128 18.87 8.41 -15.46
C ALA A 128 18.54 8.22 -13.96
N VAL A 129 19.44 8.59 -13.05
CA VAL A 129 19.19 8.55 -11.59
C VAL A 129 18.17 9.62 -11.22
N SER A 130 18.30 10.83 -11.75
CA SER A 130 17.36 11.92 -11.51
C SER A 130 15.97 11.60 -12.03
N ASP A 131 15.88 11.06 -13.25
CA ASP A 131 14.60 10.66 -13.85
C ASP A 131 13.95 9.53 -13.06
N ALA A 132 14.74 8.54 -12.62
CA ALA A 132 14.23 7.44 -11.78
C ALA A 132 13.69 8.00 -10.45
N LEU A 133 14.43 8.88 -9.78
CA LEU A 133 13.95 9.52 -8.54
C LEU A 133 12.67 10.33 -8.77
N SER A 134 12.55 11.02 -9.91
CA SER A 134 11.31 11.73 -10.24
C SER A 134 10.13 10.76 -10.32
N LYS A 135 10.28 9.66 -11.05
CA LYS A 135 9.22 8.65 -11.21
C LYS A 135 8.85 7.95 -9.91
N LEU A 136 9.84 7.68 -9.07
CA LEU A 136 9.58 7.13 -7.74
C LEU A 136 8.77 8.11 -6.87
N ASN A 137 9.10 9.40 -6.90
CA ASN A 137 8.35 10.41 -6.16
C ASN A 137 6.92 10.58 -6.68
N ASP A 138 6.71 10.52 -8.00
CA ASP A 138 5.38 10.55 -8.62
C ASP A 138 4.54 9.33 -8.16
N ALA A 139 5.14 8.13 -8.15
CA ALA A 139 4.48 6.93 -7.64
C ALA A 139 4.12 7.06 -6.14
N MET A 140 5.01 7.62 -5.31
CA MET A 140 4.74 7.86 -3.89
C MET A 140 3.62 8.89 -3.69
N ALA A 141 3.59 9.96 -4.49
CA ALA A 141 2.52 10.95 -4.46
C ALA A 141 1.16 10.33 -4.83
N ALA A 142 1.12 9.51 -5.88
CA ALA A 142 -0.06 8.76 -6.26
C ALA A 142 -0.50 7.75 -5.18
N GLY A 143 0.46 7.13 -4.47
CA GLY A 143 0.18 6.32 -3.29
C GLY A 143 -0.54 7.09 -2.17
N ASN A 144 -0.10 8.31 -1.89
CA ASN A 144 -0.75 9.18 -0.93
C ASN A 144 -2.16 9.61 -1.39
N GLU A 145 -2.35 9.84 -2.69
CA GLU A 145 -3.66 10.14 -3.27
C GLU A 145 -4.62 8.96 -3.11
N VAL A 146 -4.15 7.72 -3.30
CA VAL A 146 -4.95 6.52 -3.01
C VAL A 146 -5.42 6.52 -1.56
N VAL A 147 -4.55 6.81 -0.60
CA VAL A 147 -4.94 6.86 0.83
C VAL A 147 -5.96 7.97 1.10
N ALA A 148 -5.85 9.10 0.43
CA ALA A 148 -6.72 10.25 0.63
C ALA A 148 -8.12 10.05 0.01
N VAL A 149 -8.19 9.48 -1.20
CA VAL A 149 -9.39 9.49 -2.05
C VAL A 149 -10.05 8.11 -2.19
N CYS A 150 -9.28 7.01 -2.15
CA CYS A 150 -9.85 5.66 -2.22
C CYS A 150 -10.41 5.24 -0.87
N LYS A 151 -11.71 5.41 -0.68
CA LYS A 151 -12.46 4.84 0.45
C LYS A 151 -13.25 3.61 0.01
#